data_AF-X0ZEN3-F1
#
_entry.id   AF-X0ZEN3-F1
#
_cell.length_a   1.000
_cell.length_b   1.000
_cell.length_c   1.000
_cell.angle_alpha   90.00
_cell.angle_beta   90.00
_cell.angle_gamma   90.00
#
_symmetry.space_group_name_H-M   'P 1'
#
loop_
_entity.id
_entity.type
_entity.pdbx_description
1 polymer ?
#
loop_
_entity_poly.entity_id
_entity_poly.type
_entity_poly.pdbx_seq_one_letter_code
_entity_poly.pdbx_strand_id
1 'polypeptide(L)'
;KELNSPVYRWPGGNFVSGYDWKDGIGQRDKRPPRKNPAWKGIEHNDFGLDEFIMFCREVGAEPMIAVNSGLGDDRSAAEEVEYANGSADTPMGKWRAANGHRQPYNVKWWCIGNEMYGGWQLGHMPLNQYVRKHNLFAEAMRKVDPSIKLIAVGAVGPWSGAMMKNCAEHMDLISEHFYRGAKESVMEHVRQAPNAVRGIVTAHRDYRKKIESLKGRDIRIAIDEWNYW
;
A
#
# COMPACT_ATOMS: atom_id res chain seq x y z
N LYS A 1 -8.01 18.56 7.79
CA LYS A 1 -7.14 19.55 8.46
C LYS A 1 -7.20 19.41 9.99
N GLU A 2 -8.38 19.47 10.63
CA GLU A 2 -8.49 19.36 12.11
C GLU A 2 -7.92 18.06 12.71
N LEU A 3 -8.14 16.92 12.06
CA LEU A 3 -7.57 15.63 12.50
C LEU A 3 -6.03 15.59 12.44
N ASN A 4 -5.39 16.54 11.75
CA ASN A 4 -3.94 16.63 11.55
C ASN A 4 -3.29 15.28 11.14
N SER A 5 -3.96 14.53 10.27
CA SER A 5 -3.47 13.24 9.77
C SER A 5 -2.37 13.48 8.73
N PRO A 6 -1.11 13.10 9.00
CA PRO A 6 0.02 13.48 8.14
C PRO A 6 0.17 12.61 6.90
N VAL A 7 -0.51 11.45 6.84
CA VAL A 7 -0.43 10.50 5.74
C VAL A 7 -1.83 9.95 5.44
N TYR A 8 -2.16 9.75 4.16
CA TYR A 8 -3.36 9.03 3.73
C TYR A 8 -3.00 7.89 2.79
N ARG A 9 -3.61 6.71 3.02
CA ARG A 9 -3.48 5.51 2.17
C ARG A 9 -4.57 5.49 1.10
N TRP A 10 -4.21 5.19 -0.14
CA TRP A 10 -5.12 5.11 -1.30
C TRP A 10 -4.55 4.18 -2.39
N PRO A 11 -5.33 3.58 -3.30
CA PRO A 11 -6.79 3.48 -3.34
C PRO A 11 -7.31 2.32 -2.48
N GLY A 12 -6.50 1.91 -1.49
CA GLY A 12 -6.47 0.56 -0.95
C GLY A 12 -7.71 -0.01 -0.28
N GLY A 13 -7.40 -0.84 0.71
CA GLY A 13 -8.20 -2.01 1.04
C GLY A 13 -8.28 -2.97 -0.15
N ASN A 14 -9.27 -3.85 -0.10
CA ASN A 14 -9.46 -4.90 -1.10
C ASN A 14 -9.65 -4.38 -2.54
N PHE A 15 -10.06 -3.12 -2.69
CA PHE A 15 -10.31 -2.49 -3.98
C PHE A 15 -9.09 -2.53 -4.93
N VAL A 16 -7.90 -2.22 -4.41
CA VAL A 16 -6.70 -2.08 -5.24
C VAL A 16 -6.34 -3.36 -6.01
N SER A 17 -6.67 -4.53 -5.45
CA SER A 17 -6.24 -5.82 -6.00
C SER A 17 -6.94 -6.21 -7.32
N GLY A 18 -7.95 -5.45 -7.74
CA GLY A 18 -8.58 -5.56 -9.06
C GLY A 18 -8.68 -4.23 -9.80
N TYR A 19 -7.95 -3.20 -9.36
CA TYR A 19 -8.00 -1.86 -9.92
C TYR A 19 -6.91 -1.65 -10.99
N ASP A 20 -7.27 -1.02 -12.11
CA ASP A 20 -6.31 -0.48 -13.08
C ASP A 20 -6.19 1.03 -12.86
N TRP A 21 -5.05 1.46 -12.34
CA TRP A 21 -4.81 2.86 -12.00
C TRP A 21 -4.92 3.82 -13.20
N LYS A 22 -4.75 3.31 -14.42
CA LYS A 22 -4.89 4.10 -15.66
C LYS A 22 -6.33 4.48 -15.96
N ASP A 23 -7.31 3.74 -15.44
CA ASP A 23 -8.72 4.10 -15.57
C ASP A 23 -9.03 5.41 -14.82
N GLY A 24 -8.24 5.77 -13.80
CA GLY A 24 -8.42 6.95 -12.96
C GLY A 24 -7.65 8.21 -13.39
N ILE A 25 -6.97 8.24 -14.54
CA ILE A 25 -6.17 9.40 -14.97
C ILE A 25 -6.69 9.99 -16.30
N GLY A 26 -6.22 11.21 -16.64
CA GLY A 26 -6.61 11.89 -17.88
C GLY A 26 -7.98 12.57 -17.80
N GLN A 27 -8.59 12.84 -18.96
CA GLN A 27 -9.86 13.58 -19.05
C GLN A 27 -10.99 12.80 -18.36
N ARG A 28 -11.56 13.37 -17.29
CA ARG A 28 -12.58 12.73 -16.44
C ARG A 28 -13.74 12.14 -17.24
N ASP A 29 -14.29 12.90 -18.19
CA ASP A 29 -15.43 12.46 -19.02
C ASP A 29 -15.12 11.25 -19.94
N LYS A 30 -13.86 10.85 -20.08
CA LYS A 30 -13.42 9.68 -20.86
C LYS A 30 -13.01 8.50 -20.00
N ARG A 31 -12.98 8.65 -18.67
CA ARG A 31 -12.62 7.59 -17.74
C ARG A 31 -13.74 6.55 -17.68
N PRO A 32 -13.45 5.24 -17.77
CA PRO A 32 -14.48 4.23 -17.84
C PRO A 32 -15.05 3.93 -16.45
N PRO A 33 -16.38 3.83 -16.29
CA PRO A 33 -16.94 3.23 -15.09
C PRO A 33 -16.62 1.72 -15.08
N ARG A 34 -16.27 1.19 -13.90
CA ARG A 34 -15.98 -0.22 -13.66
C ARG A 34 -16.88 -0.77 -12.57
N LYS A 35 -17.13 -2.08 -12.60
CA LYS A 35 -17.67 -2.75 -11.41
C LYS A 35 -16.61 -2.65 -10.30
N ASN A 36 -17.01 -2.25 -9.10
CA ASN A 36 -16.09 -2.25 -7.97
C ASN A 36 -15.57 -3.69 -7.74
N PRO A 37 -14.24 -3.91 -7.70
CA PRO A 37 -13.66 -5.24 -7.69
C PRO A 37 -13.85 -5.98 -6.35
N ALA A 38 -14.02 -5.26 -5.24
CA ALA A 38 -14.11 -5.86 -3.91
C ALA A 38 -15.51 -5.74 -3.29
N TRP A 39 -16.21 -4.64 -3.56
CA TRP A 39 -17.45 -4.27 -2.87
C TRP A 39 -18.62 -4.15 -3.86
N LYS A 40 -19.84 -4.06 -3.33
CA LYS A 40 -21.02 -3.79 -4.16
C LYS A 40 -20.97 -2.34 -4.63
N GLY A 41 -21.02 -2.10 -5.94
CA GLY A 41 -21.10 -0.75 -6.49
C GLY A 41 -20.40 -0.61 -7.85
N ILE A 42 -20.48 0.60 -8.38
CA ILE A 42 -19.76 1.04 -9.56
C ILE A 42 -18.65 1.98 -9.09
N GLU A 43 -17.44 1.75 -9.56
CA GLU A 43 -16.35 2.73 -9.50
C GLU A 43 -16.45 3.59 -10.75
N HIS A 44 -16.66 4.90 -10.59
CA HIS A 44 -16.81 5.83 -11.70
C HIS A 44 -15.46 6.31 -12.25
N ASN A 45 -14.39 6.19 -11.46
CA ASN A 45 -13.05 6.71 -11.73
C ASN A 45 -12.97 8.25 -11.84
N ASP A 46 -13.96 8.96 -11.30
CA ASP A 46 -13.97 10.43 -11.20
C ASP A 46 -12.86 10.97 -10.30
N PHE A 47 -12.42 10.14 -9.34
CA PHE A 47 -11.37 10.43 -8.39
C PHE A 47 -10.25 9.39 -8.52
N GLY A 48 -9.17 9.76 -9.19
CA GLY A 48 -8.00 8.91 -9.36
C GLY A 48 -6.74 9.47 -8.71
N LEU A 49 -5.59 9.01 -9.20
CA LEU A 49 -4.29 9.35 -8.63
C LEU A 49 -4.06 10.87 -8.63
N ASP A 50 -4.33 11.55 -9.74
CA ASP A 50 -4.12 13.01 -9.86
C ASP A 50 -4.96 13.78 -8.82
N GLU A 51 -6.25 13.46 -8.71
CA GLU A 51 -7.14 14.08 -7.72
C GLU A 51 -6.73 13.75 -6.28
N PHE A 52 -6.30 12.52 -6.00
CA PHE A 52 -5.83 12.11 -4.67
C PHE A 52 -4.59 12.90 -4.24
N ILE A 53 -3.62 13.09 -5.13
CA ILE A 53 -2.42 13.89 -4.83
C ILE A 53 -2.81 15.35 -4.55
N MET A 54 -3.74 15.93 -5.31
CA MET A 54 -4.22 17.29 -5.06
C MET A 54 -4.92 17.38 -3.70
N PHE A 55 -5.76 16.39 -3.37
CA PHE A 55 -6.42 16.31 -2.07
C PHE A 55 -5.40 16.28 -0.92
N CYS A 56 -4.40 15.41 -1.00
CA CYS A 56 -3.32 15.32 -0.02
C CYS A 56 -2.61 16.66 0.18
N ARG A 57 -2.27 17.37 -0.90
CA ARG A 57 -1.66 18.71 -0.84
C ARG A 57 -2.57 19.73 -0.16
N GLU A 58 -3.85 19.73 -0.51
CA GLU A 58 -4.84 20.66 0.07
C GLU A 58 -4.97 20.45 1.58
N VAL A 59 -4.95 19.21 2.06
CA VAL A 59 -5.09 18.91 3.49
C VAL A 59 -3.77 18.88 4.27
N GLY A 60 -2.64 19.10 3.61
CA GLY A 60 -1.31 19.10 4.22
C GLY A 60 -0.81 17.71 4.62
N ALA A 61 -1.13 16.68 3.83
CA ALA A 61 -0.76 15.29 4.07
C ALA A 61 0.09 14.70 2.94
N GLU A 62 0.88 13.70 3.28
CA GLU A 62 1.64 12.90 2.33
C GLU A 62 0.78 11.76 1.76
N PRO A 63 0.84 11.50 0.45
CA PRO A 63 0.18 10.37 -0.16
C PRO A 63 0.94 9.06 0.12
N MET A 64 0.20 8.00 0.40
CA MET A 64 0.68 6.62 0.44
C MET A 64 -0.12 5.77 -0.53
N ILE A 65 0.53 5.33 -1.61
CA ILE A 65 -0.14 4.70 -2.76
C ILE A 65 0.01 3.19 -2.70
N ALA A 66 -1.09 2.45 -2.77
CA ALA A 66 -1.08 1.00 -2.91
C ALA A 66 -1.13 0.62 -4.39
N VAL A 67 -0.22 -0.25 -4.82
CA VAL A 67 -0.21 -0.81 -6.18
C VAL A 67 -0.92 -2.17 -6.21
N ASN A 68 -1.53 -2.49 -7.35
CA ASN A 68 -2.25 -3.73 -7.56
C ASN A 68 -1.29 -4.93 -7.69
N SER A 69 -0.95 -5.58 -6.57
CA SER A 69 -0.21 -6.85 -6.58
C SER A 69 -1.11 -8.09 -6.61
N GLY A 70 -2.43 -7.90 -6.61
CA GLY A 70 -3.42 -8.96 -6.80
C GLY A 70 -3.44 -9.45 -8.23
N LEU A 71 -4.35 -8.90 -9.03
CA LEU A 71 -4.48 -9.22 -10.45
C LEU A 71 -3.49 -8.48 -11.36
N GLY A 72 -2.84 -7.43 -10.84
CA GLY A 72 -1.82 -6.67 -11.58
C GLY A 72 -0.42 -7.30 -11.56
N ASP A 73 0.51 -6.61 -12.22
CA ASP A 73 1.91 -7.01 -12.39
C ASP A 73 2.90 -5.89 -12.01
N ASP A 74 4.18 -6.26 -11.90
CA ASP A 74 5.29 -5.41 -11.50
C ASP A 74 5.57 -4.30 -12.52
N ARG A 75 5.30 -4.57 -13.81
CA ARG A 75 5.39 -3.57 -14.87
C ARG A 75 4.39 -2.44 -14.66
N SER A 76 3.12 -2.75 -14.42
CA SER A 76 2.08 -1.73 -14.21
C SER A 76 2.37 -0.90 -12.96
N ALA A 77 2.89 -1.53 -11.90
CA ALA A 77 3.32 -0.83 -10.69
C ALA A 77 4.51 0.11 -10.94
N ALA A 78 5.51 -0.32 -11.73
CA ALA A 78 6.63 0.54 -12.13
C ALA A 78 6.17 1.71 -13.02
N GLU A 79 5.23 1.48 -13.94
CA GLU A 79 4.62 2.52 -14.76
C GLU A 79 3.85 3.54 -13.89
N GLU A 80 3.19 3.11 -12.81
CA GLU A 80 2.51 4.00 -11.84
C GLU A 80 3.53 4.86 -11.08
N VAL A 81 4.66 4.29 -10.65
CA VAL A 81 5.77 5.05 -10.05
C VAL A 81 6.35 6.05 -11.06
N GLU A 82 6.57 5.67 -12.32
CA GLU A 82 7.09 6.57 -13.35
C GLU A 82 6.10 7.71 -13.65
N TYR A 83 4.80 7.40 -13.67
CA TYR A 83 3.75 8.41 -13.82
C TYR A 83 3.80 9.41 -12.66
N ALA A 84 3.89 8.93 -11.42
CA ALA A 84 3.91 9.79 -10.25
C ALA A 84 5.21 10.60 -10.12
N ASN A 85 6.38 9.99 -10.33
CA ASN A 85 7.67 10.54 -9.93
C ASN A 85 8.63 10.83 -11.10
N GLY A 86 8.39 10.27 -12.28
CA GLY A 86 9.25 10.47 -13.46
C GLY A 86 9.22 11.90 -14.00
N SER A 87 10.31 12.32 -14.65
CA SER A 87 10.37 13.63 -15.32
C SER A 87 9.38 13.67 -16.49
N ALA A 88 9.02 14.88 -16.94
CA ALA A 88 8.12 15.07 -18.09
C ALA A 88 8.68 14.53 -19.43
N ASP A 89 9.93 14.06 -19.45
CA ASP A 89 10.58 13.48 -20.64
C ASP A 89 10.47 11.94 -20.69
N THR A 90 10.09 11.31 -19.57
CA THR A 90 9.81 9.87 -19.51
C THR A 90 8.44 9.55 -20.10
N PRO A 91 8.17 8.32 -20.59
CA PRO A 91 6.87 7.96 -21.16
C PRO A 91 5.69 8.28 -20.23
N MET A 92 5.74 7.82 -18.99
CA MET A 92 4.63 8.02 -18.05
C MET A 92 4.63 9.43 -17.43
N GLY A 93 5.79 10.04 -17.19
CA GLY A 93 5.85 11.43 -16.74
C GLY A 93 5.39 12.45 -17.80
N LYS A 94 5.59 12.16 -19.09
CA LYS A 94 5.02 12.93 -20.21
C LYS A 94 3.51 12.82 -20.23
N TRP A 95 2.95 11.63 -19.95
CA TRP A 95 1.50 11.44 -19.85
C TRP A 95 0.93 12.24 -18.66
N ARG A 96 1.55 12.17 -17.49
CA ARG A 96 1.20 13.02 -16.34
C ARG A 96 1.22 14.51 -16.70
N ALA A 97 2.26 14.96 -17.40
CA ALA A 97 2.36 16.34 -17.86
C ALA A 97 1.25 16.74 -18.85
N ALA A 98 0.89 15.84 -19.78
CA ALA A 98 -0.22 16.05 -20.72
C ALA A 98 -1.58 16.09 -20.01
N ASN A 99 -1.72 15.42 -18.87
CA ASN A 99 -2.90 15.48 -18.01
C ASN A 99 -2.97 16.77 -17.15
N GLY A 100 -2.05 17.71 -17.34
CA GLY A 100 -2.04 19.02 -16.65
C GLY A 100 -1.06 19.09 -15.46
N HIS A 101 -0.33 18.01 -15.19
CA HIS A 101 0.51 17.90 -13.99
C HIS A 101 1.99 17.74 -14.37
N ARG A 102 2.59 18.82 -14.87
CA ARG A 102 3.96 18.78 -15.43
C ARG A 102 5.02 18.32 -14.42
N GLN A 103 4.98 18.83 -13.19
CA GLN A 103 5.97 18.51 -12.17
C GLN A 103 5.71 17.12 -11.55
N PRO A 104 6.76 16.34 -11.25
CA PRO A 104 6.64 15.12 -10.46
C PRO A 104 5.88 15.35 -9.16
N TYR A 105 5.11 14.35 -8.76
CA TYR A 105 4.40 14.34 -7.48
C TYR A 105 5.33 14.01 -6.31
N ASN A 106 6.43 13.30 -6.56
CA ASN A 106 7.40 12.85 -5.54
C ASN A 106 6.74 12.01 -4.44
N VAL A 107 5.86 11.09 -4.83
CA VAL A 107 5.22 10.15 -3.90
C VAL A 107 6.28 9.27 -3.26
N LYS A 108 6.38 9.36 -1.93
CA LYS A 108 7.39 8.64 -1.16
C LYS A 108 6.94 7.25 -0.74
N TRP A 109 5.69 7.08 -0.33
CA TRP A 109 5.23 5.86 0.35
C TRP A 109 4.41 4.99 -0.59
N TRP A 110 4.82 3.74 -0.74
CA TRP A 110 4.19 2.79 -1.66
C TRP A 110 3.91 1.45 -0.99
N CYS A 111 2.65 1.05 -0.91
CA CYS A 111 2.25 -0.29 -0.49
C CYS A 111 2.26 -1.24 -1.69
N ILE A 112 2.99 -2.34 -1.59
CA ILE A 112 2.92 -3.39 -2.60
C ILE A 112 1.76 -4.30 -2.19
N GLY A 113 0.57 -4.09 -2.77
CA GLY A 113 -0.61 -4.90 -2.49
C GLY A 113 -1.41 -4.55 -1.23
N ASN A 114 -2.35 -5.46 -0.92
CA ASN A 114 -3.21 -5.42 0.25
C ASN A 114 -3.57 -6.84 0.69
N GLU A 115 -3.40 -7.20 1.96
CA GLU A 115 -3.89 -8.44 2.59
C GLU A 115 -3.86 -9.73 1.72
N MET A 116 -2.78 -9.96 0.97
CA MET A 116 -2.71 -11.03 -0.05
C MET A 116 -2.77 -12.46 0.52
N TYR A 117 -2.80 -12.59 1.85
CA TYR A 117 -3.03 -13.83 2.59
C TYR A 117 -4.50 -14.23 2.68
N GLY A 118 -5.44 -13.28 2.59
CA GLY A 118 -6.85 -13.49 2.89
C GLY A 118 -7.60 -14.12 1.72
N GLY A 119 -8.34 -15.21 1.94
CA GLY A 119 -9.14 -15.86 0.89
C GLY A 119 -10.28 -15.02 0.31
N TRP A 120 -10.60 -13.89 0.94
CA TRP A 120 -11.54 -12.88 0.44
C TRP A 120 -10.92 -11.92 -0.59
N GLN A 121 -9.59 -11.88 -0.68
CA GLN A 121 -8.88 -10.89 -1.47
C GLN A 121 -8.73 -11.36 -2.92
N LEU A 122 -8.99 -10.47 -3.88
CA LEU A 122 -8.74 -10.80 -5.28
C LEU A 122 -7.26 -11.05 -5.52
N GLY A 123 -6.95 -12.15 -6.20
CA GLY A 123 -5.58 -12.56 -6.45
C GLY A 123 -4.83 -13.04 -5.20
N HIS A 124 -5.52 -13.36 -4.09
CA HIS A 124 -4.87 -13.95 -2.91
C HIS A 124 -4.02 -15.14 -3.32
N MET A 125 -2.88 -15.33 -2.66
CA MET A 125 -1.93 -16.34 -3.08
C MET A 125 -1.15 -16.95 -1.91
N PRO A 126 -0.61 -18.15 -2.08
CA PRO A 126 0.28 -18.75 -1.11
C PRO A 126 1.48 -17.85 -0.79
N LEU A 127 1.90 -17.83 0.47
CA LEU A 127 2.99 -16.99 0.98
C LEU A 127 4.28 -17.08 0.17
N ASN A 128 4.67 -18.27 -0.27
CA ASN A 128 5.88 -18.46 -1.08
C ASN A 128 5.78 -17.82 -2.48
N GLN A 129 4.58 -17.76 -3.06
CA GLN A 129 4.34 -17.04 -4.31
C GLN A 129 4.38 -15.53 -4.07
N TYR A 130 3.76 -15.08 -2.96
CA TYR A 130 3.75 -13.66 -2.64
C TYR A 130 5.14 -13.09 -2.36
N VAL A 131 6.00 -13.82 -1.63
CA VAL A 131 7.41 -13.44 -1.42
C VAL A 131 8.12 -13.16 -2.75
N ARG A 132 7.96 -14.04 -3.75
CA ARG A 132 8.56 -13.85 -5.07
C ARG A 132 7.96 -12.65 -5.80
N LYS A 133 6.63 -12.54 -5.79
CA LYS A 133 5.91 -11.45 -6.46
C LYS A 133 6.27 -10.09 -5.84
N HIS A 134 6.30 -9.98 -4.52
CA HIS A 134 6.71 -8.78 -3.79
C HIS A 134 8.10 -8.30 -4.20
N ASN A 135 9.09 -9.22 -4.25
CA ASN A 135 10.46 -8.86 -4.60
C ASN A 135 10.57 -8.35 -6.05
N LEU A 136 9.86 -8.97 -7.00
CA LEU A 136 9.79 -8.51 -8.39
C LEU A 136 9.19 -7.10 -8.50
N PHE A 137 8.08 -6.84 -7.81
CA PHE A 137 7.47 -5.51 -7.75
C PHE A 137 8.46 -4.49 -7.17
N ALA A 138 9.09 -4.81 -6.04
CA ALA A 138 10.03 -3.92 -5.38
C ALA A 138 11.23 -3.55 -6.26
N GLU A 139 11.78 -4.53 -6.98
CA GLU A 139 12.87 -4.32 -7.94
C GLU A 139 12.43 -3.44 -9.11
N ALA A 140 11.28 -3.74 -9.73
CA ALA A 140 10.75 -2.97 -10.85
C ALA A 140 10.45 -1.51 -10.47
N MET A 141 9.81 -1.30 -9.32
CA MET A 141 9.47 0.04 -8.82
C MET A 141 10.71 0.85 -8.45
N ARG A 142 11.68 0.26 -7.73
CA ARG A 142 12.92 0.97 -7.35
C ARG A 142 13.87 1.19 -8.52
N LYS A 143 13.76 0.42 -9.61
CA LYS A 143 14.48 0.71 -10.86
C LYS A 143 14.03 2.04 -11.48
N VAL A 144 12.76 2.40 -11.30
CA VAL A 144 12.21 3.69 -11.74
C VAL A 144 12.62 4.80 -10.78
N ASP A 145 12.37 4.61 -9.48
CA ASP A 145 12.73 5.60 -8.46
C ASP A 145 13.31 4.88 -7.22
N PRO A 146 14.65 4.90 -7.04
CA PRO A 146 15.29 4.22 -5.92
C PRO A 146 15.06 4.92 -4.56
N SER A 147 14.46 6.12 -4.55
CA SER A 147 14.22 6.89 -3.33
C SER A 147 12.93 6.52 -2.59
N ILE A 148 12.01 5.82 -3.26
CA ILE A 148 10.72 5.41 -2.69
C ILE A 148 10.87 4.49 -1.48
N LYS A 149 9.86 4.52 -0.62
CA LYS A 149 9.73 3.68 0.56
C LYS A 149 8.64 2.66 0.35
N LEU A 150 9.04 1.38 0.34
CA LEU A 150 8.17 0.26 0.05
C LEU A 150 7.63 -0.36 1.34
N ILE A 151 6.33 -0.56 1.39
CA ILE A 151 5.61 -1.20 2.48
C ILE A 151 5.11 -2.56 1.98
N ALA A 152 5.64 -3.64 2.56
CA ALA A 152 5.19 -4.99 2.27
C ALA A 152 3.90 -5.33 3.03
N VAL A 153 3.07 -6.22 2.50
CA VAL A 153 1.90 -6.74 3.22
C VAL A 153 2.36 -7.71 4.31
N GLY A 154 2.02 -7.39 5.56
CA GLY A 154 2.23 -8.27 6.71
C GLY A 154 0.93 -8.83 7.28
N ALA A 155 1.11 -9.87 8.09
CA ALA A 155 0.15 -10.44 9.03
C ALA A 155 0.96 -11.22 10.07
N VAL A 156 1.00 -10.71 11.31
CA VAL A 156 1.70 -11.35 12.43
C VAL A 156 1.44 -12.85 12.44
N GLY A 157 2.52 -13.63 12.43
CA GLY A 157 2.49 -15.09 12.34
C GLY A 157 3.47 -15.59 11.27
N PRO A 158 3.19 -16.76 10.65
CA PRO A 158 4.02 -17.31 9.58
C PRO A 158 4.20 -16.36 8.40
N TRP A 159 3.18 -15.56 8.06
CA TRP A 159 3.23 -14.62 6.94
C TRP A 159 4.28 -13.52 7.15
N SER A 160 4.13 -12.68 8.18
CA SER A 160 5.13 -11.66 8.50
C SER A 160 6.50 -12.27 8.76
N GLY A 161 6.58 -13.43 9.43
CA GLY A 161 7.86 -14.12 9.64
C GLY A 161 8.59 -14.46 8.34
N ALA A 162 7.90 -14.97 7.32
CA ALA A 162 8.52 -15.29 6.04
C ALA A 162 8.80 -14.05 5.18
N MET A 163 7.93 -13.03 5.21
CA MET A 163 8.19 -11.75 4.53
C MET A 163 9.45 -11.09 5.11
N MET A 164 9.54 -11.01 6.44
CA MET A 164 10.72 -10.49 7.13
C MET A 164 11.98 -11.30 6.82
N LYS A 165 11.86 -12.63 6.66
CA LYS A 165 13.02 -13.47 6.29
C LYS A 165 13.49 -13.29 4.85
N ASN A 166 12.56 -13.22 3.90
CA ASN A 166 12.87 -13.38 2.47
C ASN A 166 12.73 -12.10 1.63
N CYS A 167 12.15 -11.04 2.17
CA CYS A 167 11.91 -9.77 1.47
C CYS A 167 12.62 -8.59 2.15
N ALA A 168 13.54 -8.84 3.09
CA ALA A 168 14.16 -7.81 3.93
C ALA A 168 14.96 -6.74 3.17
N GLU A 169 15.39 -7.04 1.94
CA GLU A 169 16.08 -6.09 1.05
C GLU A 169 15.11 -5.31 0.15
N HIS A 170 13.88 -5.80 0.06
CA HIS A 170 12.85 -5.38 -0.89
C HIS A 170 11.70 -4.62 -0.20
N MET A 171 11.89 -4.20 1.05
CA MET A 171 10.95 -3.37 1.79
C MET A 171 11.66 -2.45 2.78
N ASP A 172 11.04 -1.32 3.08
CA ASP A 172 11.44 -0.40 4.14
C ASP A 172 10.53 -0.56 5.36
N LEU A 173 9.27 -0.93 5.12
CA LEU A 173 8.25 -1.16 6.14
C LEU A 173 7.46 -2.44 5.85
N ILE A 174 6.80 -2.95 6.87
CA ILE A 174 5.82 -4.03 6.77
C ILE A 174 4.51 -3.61 7.43
N SER A 175 3.41 -3.83 6.72
CA SER A 175 2.06 -3.50 7.17
C SER A 175 1.58 -4.48 8.23
N GLU A 176 0.80 -4.03 9.20
CA GLU A 176 0.12 -4.89 10.17
C GLU A 176 -1.27 -4.32 10.49
N HIS A 177 -2.30 -5.16 10.35
CA HIS A 177 -3.68 -4.72 10.44
C HIS A 177 -4.35 -5.28 11.70
N PHE A 178 -5.25 -4.51 12.31
CA PHE A 178 -6.16 -5.06 13.31
C PHE A 178 -7.47 -4.30 13.42
N TYR A 179 -8.57 -5.05 13.47
CA TYR A 179 -9.88 -4.52 13.82
C TYR A 179 -10.39 -5.16 15.12
N ARG A 180 -11.21 -4.44 15.86
CA ARG A 180 -11.75 -4.87 17.16
C ARG A 180 -13.24 -4.58 17.26
N GLY A 181 -14.01 -5.61 17.63
CA GLY A 181 -15.43 -5.45 17.91
C GLY A 181 -15.72 -4.88 19.29
N ALA A 182 -16.99 -4.57 19.54
CA ALA A 182 -17.46 -4.11 20.84
C ALA A 182 -17.25 -5.17 21.94
N LYS A 183 -17.05 -4.71 23.18
CA LYS A 183 -17.04 -5.51 24.40
C LYS A 183 -17.95 -4.86 25.42
N GLU A 184 -18.61 -5.67 26.25
CA GLU A 184 -19.53 -5.18 27.29
C GLU A 184 -18.80 -4.34 28.34
N SER A 185 -17.63 -4.80 28.78
CA SER A 185 -16.78 -4.05 29.70
C SER A 185 -16.04 -2.93 28.97
N VAL A 186 -16.25 -1.68 29.39
CA VAL A 186 -15.51 -0.51 28.90
C VAL A 186 -14.01 -0.73 29.02
N MET A 187 -13.56 -1.26 30.16
CA MET A 187 -12.13 -1.51 30.40
C MET A 187 -11.57 -2.59 29.48
N GLU A 188 -12.34 -3.63 29.16
CA GLU A 188 -11.92 -4.62 28.18
C GLU A 188 -11.89 -4.02 26.77
N HIS A 189 -12.93 -3.26 26.41
CA HIS A 189 -13.07 -2.62 25.11
C HIS A 189 -11.87 -1.72 24.78
N VAL A 190 -11.56 -0.76 25.65
CA VAL A 190 -10.47 0.21 25.42
C VAL A 190 -9.08 -0.43 25.48
N ARG A 191 -8.91 -1.58 26.14
CA ARG A 191 -7.64 -2.31 26.20
C ARG A 191 -7.33 -3.07 24.90
N GLN A 192 -8.31 -3.28 24.02
CA GLN A 192 -8.12 -4.10 22.82
C GLN A 192 -7.06 -3.51 21.87
N ALA A 193 -7.14 -2.22 21.55
CA ALA A 193 -6.21 -1.54 20.65
C ALA A 193 -4.76 -1.50 21.16
N PRO A 194 -4.45 -1.00 22.39
CA PRO A 194 -3.09 -1.00 22.90
C PRO A 194 -2.52 -2.42 23.07
N ASN A 195 -3.35 -3.42 23.39
CA ASN A 195 -2.91 -4.81 23.44
C ASN A 195 -2.58 -5.36 22.06
N ALA A 196 -3.35 -5.01 21.01
CA ALA A 196 -3.06 -5.39 19.63
C ALA A 196 -1.69 -4.83 19.19
N VAL A 197 -1.47 -3.53 19.40
CA VAL A 197 -0.18 -2.88 19.08
C VAL A 197 0.97 -3.55 19.85
N ARG A 198 0.80 -3.82 21.15
CA ARG A 198 1.83 -4.50 21.95
C ARG A 198 2.14 -5.91 21.41
N GLY A 199 1.11 -6.65 20.99
CA GLY A 199 1.26 -7.98 20.39
C GLY A 199 2.08 -7.93 19.10
N ILE A 200 1.72 -7.01 18.21
CA ILE A 200 2.43 -6.78 16.93
C ILE A 200 3.90 -6.42 17.18
N VAL A 201 4.16 -5.43 18.05
CA VAL A 201 5.53 -5.00 18.36
C VAL A 201 6.35 -6.14 18.98
N THR A 202 5.75 -6.93 19.88
CA THR A 202 6.42 -8.09 20.49
C THR A 202 6.80 -9.12 19.43
N ALA A 203 5.88 -9.48 18.53
CA ALA A 203 6.14 -10.44 17.46
C ALA A 203 7.28 -9.98 16.54
N HIS A 204 7.29 -8.71 16.12
CA HIS A 204 8.35 -8.15 15.27
C HIS A 204 9.71 -8.09 15.96
N ARG A 205 9.74 -7.79 17.26
CA ARG A 205 10.98 -7.90 18.07
C ARG A 205 11.49 -9.33 18.10
N ASP A 206 10.60 -10.32 18.21
CA ASP A 206 10.99 -11.72 18.20
C ASP A 206 11.47 -12.19 16.82
N TYR A 207 10.87 -11.72 15.73
CA TYR A 207 11.39 -11.99 14.37
C TYR A 207 12.82 -11.46 14.22
N ARG A 208 13.07 -10.21 14.62
CA ARG A 208 14.40 -9.59 14.57
C ARG A 208 15.45 -10.32 15.41
N LYS A 209 15.05 -10.96 16.51
CA LYS A 209 15.96 -11.79 17.34
C LYS A 209 16.25 -13.16 16.71
N LYS A 210 15.26 -13.77 16.04
CA LYS A 210 15.34 -15.17 15.58
C LYS A 210 15.82 -15.32 14.13
N ILE A 211 15.63 -14.30 13.30
CA ILE A 211 15.92 -14.34 11.87
C ILE A 211 17.24 -13.60 11.62
N GLU A 212 18.33 -14.34 11.40
CA GLU A 212 19.67 -13.76 11.26
C GLU A 212 19.76 -12.75 10.10
N SER A 213 19.03 -12.95 9.01
CA SER A 213 19.02 -12.03 7.85
C SER A 213 18.48 -10.62 8.17
N LEU A 214 17.84 -10.44 9.32
CA LEU A 214 17.34 -9.14 9.80
C LEU A 214 18.34 -8.35 10.64
N LYS A 215 19.48 -8.95 11.01
CA LYS A 215 20.47 -8.29 11.87
C LYS A 215 21.00 -7.02 11.20
N GLY A 216 20.94 -5.91 11.93
CA GLY A 216 21.35 -4.59 11.42
C GLY A 216 20.35 -3.91 10.49
N ARG A 217 19.21 -4.52 10.17
CA ARG A 217 18.17 -3.92 9.31
C ARG A 217 17.15 -3.14 10.15
N ASP A 218 16.72 -1.97 9.67
CA ASP A 218 15.63 -1.19 10.27
C ASP A 218 14.35 -1.23 9.43
N ILE A 219 13.65 -2.38 9.44
CA ILE A 219 12.34 -2.52 8.79
C ILE A 219 11.25 -2.12 9.78
N ARG A 220 10.61 -0.98 9.56
CA ARG A 220 9.61 -0.43 10.51
C ARG A 220 8.23 -1.04 10.27
N ILE A 221 7.37 -0.93 11.28
CA ILE A 221 5.99 -1.41 11.19
C ILE A 221 5.12 -0.24 10.73
N ALA A 222 4.27 -0.47 9.73
CA ALA A 222 3.19 0.42 9.34
C ALA A 222 1.87 -0.18 9.84
N ILE A 223 1.19 0.47 10.79
CA ILE A 223 -0.18 0.08 11.16
C ILE A 223 -1.12 0.93 10.32
N ASP A 224 -1.32 0.48 9.08
CA ASP A 224 -2.00 1.22 8.01
C ASP A 224 -3.47 0.82 7.83
N GLU A 225 -3.94 -0.17 8.58
CA GLU A 225 -5.36 -0.47 8.81
C GLU A 225 -5.60 -0.82 10.29
N TRP A 226 -6.31 0.06 10.99
CA TRP A 226 -6.78 -0.23 12.34
C TRP A 226 -8.03 0.57 12.67
N ASN A 227 -9.00 -0.05 13.32
CA ASN A 227 -10.14 0.64 13.92
C ASN A 227 -10.93 -0.28 14.86
N TYR A 228 -11.93 0.29 15.53
CA TYR A 228 -13.09 -0.50 15.94
C TYR A 228 -14.03 -0.64 14.73
N TRP A 229 -14.41 -1.88 14.41
CA TRP A 229 -15.28 -2.20 13.28
C TRP A 229 -16.17 -3.39 13.64
#